data_AF-A0AB36FP33-F1
#
_entry.id   AF-A0AB36FP33-F1
#
_cell.length_a   1.000
_cell.length_b   1.000
_cell.length_c   1.000
_cell.angle_alpha   90.00
_cell.angle_beta   90.00
_cell.angle_gamma   90.00
#
_symmetry.space_group_name_H-M   'P 1'
#
loop_
_entity.id
_entity.type
_entity.pdbx_description
1 polymer ?
#
loop_
_entity_poly.entity_id
_entity_poly.type
_entity_poly.pdbx_seq_one_letter_code
_entity_poly.pdbx_strand_id
1 'polypeptide(L)'
;MKNTDHHISSDVIKMRDAIAQMHLDQGIALSERFHAMMSKFRGFHDPTFNLCENEQLLADMLEFEKNVCLLDMLESFYGYIARLYLQTGNTKQCVSYALAALELLKKNGDKEGVWATYMVICDCSLANSASSIAMEYYAKASDLQSGAAMDPQIVIGIKQNPNNNAVEMRKLLKSKQRPSSLRYFKSEDTKLDEQQLRFIMVSQHVSRQTARKWKREADALFKQ
;
A
#
# COMPACT_ATOMS: atom_id res chain seq x y z
N MET A 1 12.31 -44.23 -12.99
CA MET A 1 11.99 -42.85 -12.56
C MET A 1 11.80 -42.03 -13.83
N LYS A 2 10.56 -41.69 -14.19
CA LYS A 2 10.29 -40.84 -15.36
C LYS A 2 10.47 -39.39 -14.92
N ASN A 3 11.44 -38.70 -15.50
CA ASN A 3 11.61 -37.27 -15.39
C ASN A 3 10.38 -36.63 -16.04
N THR A 4 9.40 -36.21 -15.25
CA THR A 4 8.29 -35.38 -15.72
C THR A 4 8.74 -33.93 -15.65
N ASP A 5 9.65 -33.55 -16.56
CA ASP A 5 9.86 -32.15 -16.89
C ASP A 5 8.55 -31.65 -17.52
N HIS A 6 7.71 -31.03 -16.69
CA HIS A 6 6.46 -30.45 -17.11
C HIS A 6 6.81 -29.24 -17.97
N HIS A 7 6.81 -29.42 -19.29
CA HIS A 7 6.84 -28.32 -20.24
C HIS A 7 5.58 -27.47 -20.04
N ILE A 8 5.70 -26.44 -19.20
CA ILE A 8 4.76 -25.32 -19.21
C ILE A 8 4.76 -24.82 -20.65
N SER A 9 3.59 -24.84 -21.31
CA SER A 9 3.46 -24.39 -22.69
C SER A 9 4.07 -22.99 -22.81
N SER A 10 4.89 -22.78 -23.85
CA SER A 10 5.44 -21.47 -24.21
C SER A 10 4.36 -20.37 -24.18
N ASP A 11 3.11 -20.71 -24.49
CA ASP A 11 2.00 -19.75 -24.50
C ASP A 11 1.59 -19.28 -23.10
N VAL A 12 1.66 -20.17 -22.09
CA VAL A 12 1.37 -19.80 -20.69
C VAL A 12 2.44 -18.86 -20.15
N ILE A 13 3.71 -19.10 -20.50
CA ILE A 13 4.83 -18.21 -20.13
C ILE A 13 4.61 -16.82 -20.77
N LYS A 14 4.35 -16.77 -22.08
CA LYS A 14 4.07 -15.50 -22.79
C LYS A 14 2.89 -14.74 -22.18
N MET A 15 1.81 -15.44 -21.83
CA MET A 15 0.63 -14.84 -21.20
C MET A 15 0.95 -14.28 -19.82
N ARG A 16 1.71 -15.01 -19.01
CA ARG A 16 2.17 -14.55 -17.70
C ARG A 16 3.00 -13.29 -17.80
N ASP A 17 3.95 -13.27 -18.74
CA ASP A 17 4.85 -12.13 -18.93
C ASP A 17 4.06 -10.91 -19.45
N ALA A 18 3.08 -11.12 -20.35
CA ALA A 18 2.19 -10.06 -20.81
C ALA A 18 1.33 -9.46 -19.69
N ILE A 19 0.75 -10.30 -18.81
CA ILE A 19 -0.02 -9.83 -17.65
C ILE A 19 0.87 -9.12 -16.63
N ALA A 20 2.10 -9.59 -16.42
CA ALA A 20 3.06 -8.92 -15.57
C ALA A 20 3.41 -7.52 -16.11
N GLN A 21 3.68 -7.41 -17.42
CA GLN A 21 3.96 -6.12 -18.06
C GLN A 21 2.76 -5.17 -17.97
N MET A 22 1.54 -5.66 -18.25
CA MET A 22 0.31 -4.87 -18.11
C MET A 22 0.16 -4.28 -16.70
N HIS A 23 0.39 -5.07 -15.65
CA HIS A 23 0.32 -4.58 -14.28
C HIS A 23 1.46 -3.62 -13.93
N LEU A 24 2.66 -3.83 -14.49
CA LEU A 24 3.77 -2.90 -14.33
C LEU A 24 3.41 -1.53 -14.93
N ASP A 25 2.91 -1.51 -16.16
CA ASP A 25 2.49 -0.29 -16.86
C ASP A 25 1.36 0.42 -16.11
N GLN A 26 0.36 -0.33 -15.64
CA GLN A 26 -0.72 0.23 -14.83
C GLN A 26 -0.21 0.82 -13.51
N GLY A 27 0.72 0.14 -12.83
CA GLY A 27 1.33 0.63 -11.60
C GLY A 27 2.15 1.90 -11.82
N ILE A 28 2.93 1.96 -12.91
CA ILE A 28 3.66 3.17 -13.31
C ILE A 28 2.67 4.33 -13.53
N ALA A 29 1.62 4.12 -14.32
CA ALA A 29 0.64 5.16 -14.60
C ALA A 29 -0.07 5.68 -13.33
N LEU A 30 -0.43 4.78 -12.40
CA LEU A 30 -1.03 5.17 -11.12
C LEU A 30 -0.05 5.94 -10.24
N SER A 31 1.21 5.52 -10.20
CA SER A 31 2.25 6.21 -9.45
C SER A 31 2.55 7.59 -10.02
N GLU A 32 2.63 7.74 -11.34
CA GLU A 32 2.83 9.04 -11.99
C GLU A 32 1.66 9.99 -11.71
N ARG A 33 0.42 9.52 -11.80
CA ARG A 33 -0.77 10.29 -11.41
C ARG A 33 -0.70 10.75 -9.95
N PHE A 34 -0.30 9.87 -9.05
CA PHE A 34 -0.11 10.20 -7.64
C PHE A 34 0.95 11.28 -7.45
N HIS A 35 2.13 11.14 -8.03
CA HIS A 35 3.21 12.13 -7.90
C HIS A 35 2.85 13.47 -8.54
N ALA A 36 2.18 13.46 -9.69
CA ALA A 36 1.67 14.67 -10.33
C ALA A 36 0.67 15.41 -9.43
N MET A 37 -0.20 14.67 -8.74
CA MET A 37 -1.13 15.24 -7.77
C MET A 37 -0.41 15.77 -6.51
N MET A 38 0.53 15.00 -5.95
CA MET A 38 1.27 15.41 -4.75
C MET A 38 2.14 16.64 -5.00
N SER A 39 2.77 16.75 -6.16
CA SER A 39 3.60 17.91 -6.52
C SER A 39 2.81 19.23 -6.59
N LYS A 40 1.49 19.15 -6.82
CA LYS A 40 0.57 20.29 -6.85
C LYS A 40 -0.13 20.54 -5.51
N PHE A 41 -0.09 19.59 -4.58
CA PHE A 41 -0.73 19.75 -3.28
C PHE A 41 -0.06 20.87 -2.47
N ARG A 42 -0.86 21.82 -1.98
CA ARG A 42 -0.42 22.95 -1.14
C ARG A 42 -1.15 23.02 0.19
N GLY A 43 -1.98 22.03 0.48
CA GLY A 43 -2.80 21.95 1.68
C GLY A 43 -4.28 21.79 1.36
N PHE A 44 -5.05 21.40 2.37
CA PHE A 44 -6.50 21.12 2.26
C PHE A 44 -7.35 22.36 2.00
N HIS A 45 -6.81 23.56 2.28
CA HIS A 45 -7.49 24.83 2.07
C HIS A 45 -7.09 25.51 0.75
N ASP A 46 -6.24 24.86 -0.05
CA ASP A 46 -5.87 25.38 -1.36
C ASP A 46 -7.07 25.26 -2.32
N PRO A 47 -7.47 26.34 -3.03
CA PRO A 47 -8.62 26.31 -3.94
C PRO A 47 -8.42 25.38 -5.15
N THR A 48 -7.18 24.99 -5.46
CA THR A 48 -6.83 24.02 -6.50
C THR A 48 -6.88 22.57 -6.01
N PHE A 49 -7.08 22.33 -4.70
CA PHE A 49 -7.25 20.99 -4.16
C PHE A 49 -8.56 20.37 -4.67
N ASN A 50 -8.44 19.32 -5.48
CA ASN A 50 -9.56 18.60 -6.05
C ASN A 50 -9.80 17.29 -5.28
N LEU A 51 -10.76 17.30 -4.36
CA LEU A 51 -11.13 16.12 -3.57
C LEU A 51 -11.64 14.97 -4.47
N CYS A 52 -12.44 15.27 -5.49
CA CYS A 52 -13.00 14.27 -6.40
C CYS A 52 -11.88 13.53 -7.16
N GLU A 53 -10.83 14.24 -7.59
CA GLU A 53 -9.68 13.61 -8.24
C GLU A 53 -8.91 12.68 -7.29
N ASN A 54 -8.77 13.05 -6.02
CA ASN A 54 -8.17 12.21 -4.99
C ASN A 54 -9.01 10.96 -4.72
N GLU A 55 -10.34 11.09 -4.64
CA GLU A 55 -11.27 9.96 -4.47
C GLU A 55 -11.23 9.01 -5.66
N GLN A 56 -11.16 9.53 -6.88
CA GLN A 56 -11.05 8.70 -8.09
C GLN A 56 -9.72 7.94 -8.12
N LEU A 57 -8.60 8.62 -7.87
CA LEU A 57 -7.30 7.95 -7.84
C LEU A 57 -7.22 6.91 -6.71
N LEU A 58 -7.82 7.20 -5.55
CA LEU A 58 -7.94 6.23 -4.45
C LEU A 58 -8.73 4.99 -4.89
N ALA A 59 -9.88 5.17 -5.56
CA ALA A 59 -10.67 4.06 -6.08
C ALA A 59 -9.87 3.21 -7.08
N ASP A 60 -9.15 3.86 -8.00
CA ASP A 60 -8.31 3.17 -8.99
C ASP A 60 -7.17 2.37 -8.31
N MET A 61 -6.51 2.92 -7.29
CA MET A 61 -5.47 2.22 -6.54
C MET A 61 -6.00 1.05 -5.72
N LEU A 62 -7.17 1.18 -5.10
CA LEU A 62 -7.82 0.09 -4.37
C LEU A 62 -8.25 -1.03 -5.32
N GLU A 63 -8.64 -0.70 -6.55
CA GLU A 63 -8.94 -1.71 -7.55
C GLU A 63 -7.69 -2.40 -8.07
N PHE A 64 -6.60 -1.65 -8.29
CA PHE A 64 -5.29 -2.22 -8.60
C PHE A 64 -4.82 -3.18 -7.50
N GLU A 65 -4.94 -2.79 -6.23
CA GLU A 65 -4.55 -3.59 -5.07
C GLU A 65 -5.23 -4.97 -5.04
N LYS A 66 -6.50 -5.06 -5.47
CA LYS A 66 -7.25 -6.32 -5.51
C LYS A 66 -6.79 -7.26 -6.62
N ASN A 67 -6.30 -6.72 -7.74
CA ASN A 67 -6.11 -7.47 -8.98
C ASN A 67 -4.63 -7.72 -9.34
N VAL A 68 -3.71 -6.88 -8.87
CA VAL A 68 -2.29 -6.96 -9.24
C VAL A 68 -1.68 -8.33 -8.90
N CYS A 69 -1.09 -8.99 -9.89
CA CYS A 69 -0.40 -10.27 -9.68
C CYS A 69 0.98 -10.07 -9.03
N LEU A 70 1.62 -8.93 -9.29
CA LEU A 70 2.92 -8.58 -8.73
C LEU A 70 2.75 -7.98 -7.34
N LEU A 71 2.58 -8.83 -6.33
CA LEU A 71 2.26 -8.38 -4.98
C LEU A 71 3.33 -7.45 -4.38
N ASP A 72 4.60 -7.57 -4.77
CA ASP A 72 5.66 -6.66 -4.31
C ASP A 72 5.40 -5.18 -4.66
N MET A 73 4.61 -4.91 -5.70
CA MET A 73 4.18 -3.54 -6.01
C MET A 73 3.32 -2.92 -4.90
N LEU A 74 2.65 -3.74 -4.08
CA LEU A 74 1.77 -3.26 -3.01
C LEU A 74 2.53 -2.58 -1.87
N GLU A 75 3.83 -2.85 -1.73
CA GLU A 75 4.65 -2.32 -0.63
C GLU A 75 4.65 -0.79 -0.61
N SER A 76 5.01 -0.17 -1.75
CA SER A 76 4.98 1.28 -1.91
C SER A 76 3.54 1.81 -2.07
N PHE A 77 2.66 1.04 -2.73
CA PHE A 77 1.28 1.45 -2.97
C PHE A 77 0.46 1.58 -1.70
N TYR A 78 0.72 0.79 -0.65
CA TYR A 78 0.07 1.02 0.64
C TYR A 78 0.38 2.41 1.21
N GLY A 79 1.59 2.94 0.98
CA GLY A 79 1.93 4.32 1.35
C GLY A 79 1.13 5.35 0.56
N TYR A 80 0.99 5.15 -0.75
CA TYR A 80 0.19 6.04 -1.62
C TYR A 80 -1.30 6.01 -1.25
N ILE A 81 -1.86 4.81 -1.06
CA ILE A 81 -3.25 4.62 -0.62
C ILE A 81 -3.48 5.28 0.76
N ALA A 82 -2.53 5.14 1.69
CA ALA A 82 -2.62 5.81 2.98
C ALA A 82 -2.66 7.34 2.84
N ARG A 83 -1.81 7.93 1.99
CA ARG A 83 -1.81 9.37 1.69
C ARG A 83 -3.12 9.82 1.07
N LEU A 84 -3.68 9.06 0.14
CA LEU A 84 -4.98 9.38 -0.47
C LEU A 84 -6.14 9.25 0.52
N TYR A 85 -6.10 8.27 1.43
CA TYR A 85 -7.08 8.20 2.53
C TYR A 85 -6.99 9.40 3.48
N LEU A 86 -5.78 9.92 3.73
CA LEU A 86 -5.62 11.17 4.46
C LEU A 86 -6.25 12.35 3.70
N GLN A 87 -6.00 12.44 2.39
CA GLN A 87 -6.55 13.50 1.54
C GLN A 87 -8.08 13.46 1.42
N THR A 88 -8.67 12.27 1.55
CA THR A 88 -10.13 12.06 1.57
C THR A 88 -10.72 12.05 2.98
N GLY A 89 -9.94 12.44 4.00
CA GLY A 89 -10.42 12.61 5.38
C GLY A 89 -10.67 11.31 6.16
N ASN A 90 -10.24 10.15 5.65
CA ASN A 90 -10.41 8.86 6.30
C ASN A 90 -9.17 8.46 7.13
N THR A 91 -9.02 9.09 8.30
CA THR A 91 -7.92 8.84 9.24
C THR A 91 -7.75 7.35 9.58
N LYS A 92 -8.86 6.62 9.80
CA LYS A 92 -8.80 5.21 10.18
C LYS A 92 -8.15 4.35 9.09
N GLN A 93 -8.56 4.54 7.84
CA GLN A 93 -7.98 3.80 6.73
C GLN A 93 -6.56 4.28 6.40
N CYS A 94 -6.28 5.58 6.50
CA CYS A 94 -4.93 6.12 6.39
C CYS A 94 -3.97 5.39 7.34
N VAL A 95 -4.30 5.30 8.62
CA VAL A 95 -3.49 4.57 9.61
C VAL A 95 -3.37 3.08 9.28
N SER A 96 -4.47 2.44 8.88
CA SER A 96 -4.48 1.02 8.52
C SER A 96 -3.49 0.70 7.39
N TYR A 97 -3.52 1.47 6.29
CA TYR A 97 -2.62 1.30 5.16
C TYR A 97 -1.19 1.76 5.46
N ALA A 98 -1.00 2.86 6.20
CA ALA A 98 0.33 3.33 6.59
C ALA A 98 1.06 2.30 7.45
N LEU A 99 0.37 1.65 8.39
CA LEU A 99 0.97 0.58 9.20
C LEU A 99 1.27 -0.69 8.39
N ALA A 100 0.49 -0.97 7.34
CA ALA A 100 0.77 -2.07 6.42
C ALA A 100 2.02 -1.79 5.57
N ALA A 101 2.14 -0.58 5.03
CA ALA A 101 3.34 -0.12 4.32
C ALA A 101 4.56 -0.21 5.24
N LEU A 102 4.46 0.32 6.47
CA LEU A 102 5.55 0.31 7.45
C LEU A 102 6.06 -1.11 7.76
N GLU A 103 5.16 -2.08 7.84
CA GLU A 103 5.51 -3.48 8.10
C GLU A 103 6.37 -4.07 6.98
N LEU A 104 5.96 -3.86 5.72
CA LEU A 104 6.67 -4.39 4.55
C LEU A 104 7.97 -3.64 4.28
N LEU A 105 7.94 -2.30 4.29
CA LEU A 105 9.11 -1.47 4.01
C LEU A 105 10.23 -1.68 5.03
N LYS A 106 9.88 -1.86 6.32
CA LYS A 106 10.87 -2.25 7.34
C LYS A 106 11.45 -3.63 7.11
N LYS A 107 10.62 -4.61 6.77
CA LYS A 107 11.06 -5.98 6.48
C LYS A 107 12.08 -5.99 5.33
N ASN A 108 11.88 -5.12 4.34
CA ASN A 108 12.73 -5.05 3.15
C ASN A 108 13.88 -4.05 3.28
N GLY A 109 13.99 -3.33 4.40
CA GLY A 109 15.08 -2.38 4.63
C GLY A 109 14.96 -1.08 3.83
N ASP A 110 13.80 -0.75 3.28
CA ASP A 110 13.55 0.50 2.55
C ASP A 110 13.42 1.67 3.53
N LYS A 111 14.55 2.32 3.83
CA LYS A 111 14.61 3.46 4.75
C LYS A 111 13.83 4.67 4.26
N GLU A 112 13.82 4.92 2.95
CA GLU A 112 13.12 6.07 2.36
C GLU A 112 11.60 5.86 2.44
N GLY A 113 11.12 4.68 2.09
CA GLY A 113 9.72 4.30 2.25
C GLY A 113 9.27 4.34 3.71
N VAL A 114 10.10 3.87 4.65
CA VAL A 114 9.81 3.96 6.09
C VAL A 114 9.72 5.43 6.54
N TRP A 115 10.66 6.28 6.11
CA TRP A 115 10.63 7.72 6.38
C TRP A 115 9.34 8.35 5.86
N ALA A 116 9.00 8.13 4.59
CA ALA A 116 7.81 8.69 3.96
C ALA A 116 6.53 8.23 4.68
N THR A 117 6.49 6.97 5.11
CA THR A 117 5.35 6.42 5.86
C THR A 117 5.23 7.03 7.26
N TYR A 118 6.34 7.28 7.95
CA TYR A 118 6.31 8.02 9.20
C TYR A 118 5.77 9.43 9.04
N MET A 119 6.13 10.12 7.95
CA MET A 119 5.56 11.43 7.62
C MET A 119 4.05 11.35 7.35
N VAL A 120 3.56 10.32 6.65
CA VAL A 120 2.10 10.10 6.47
C VAL A 120 1.39 9.94 7.81
N ILE A 121 1.95 9.17 8.75
CA ILE A 121 1.36 9.00 10.09
C ILE A 121 1.42 10.32 10.89
N CYS A 122 2.49 11.09 10.75
CA CYS A 122 2.61 12.42 11.34
C CYS A 122 1.47 13.33 10.84
N ASP A 123 1.33 13.46 9.52
CA ASP A 123 0.30 14.31 8.91
C ASP A 123 -1.11 13.84 9.26
N CYS A 124 -1.34 12.52 9.29
CA CYS A 124 -2.60 11.92 9.71
C CYS A 124 -2.92 12.21 11.19
N SER A 125 -1.90 12.20 12.05
CA SER A 125 -2.06 12.57 13.45
C SER A 125 -2.41 14.06 13.60
N LEU A 126 -1.80 14.94 12.81
CA LEU A 126 -2.14 16.38 12.80
C LEU A 126 -3.57 16.62 12.31
N ALA A 127 -3.95 16.00 11.18
CA ALA A 127 -5.31 16.09 10.65
C ALA A 127 -6.36 15.56 11.64
N ASN A 128 -5.97 14.60 12.49
CA ASN A 128 -6.82 14.09 13.56
C ASN A 128 -6.62 14.83 14.89
N SER A 129 -5.96 15.98 14.96
CA SER A 129 -5.75 16.76 16.19
C SER A 129 -5.05 15.99 17.32
N ALA A 130 -3.98 15.27 16.96
CA ALA A 130 -3.13 14.49 17.86
C ALA A 130 -1.66 14.92 17.74
N SER A 131 -1.37 16.21 17.95
CA SER A 131 -0.04 16.80 17.74
C SER A 131 1.10 16.14 18.53
N SER A 132 0.85 15.62 19.73
CA SER A 132 1.86 14.86 20.49
C SER A 132 2.28 13.57 19.77
N ILE A 133 1.33 12.87 19.13
CA ILE A 133 1.61 11.68 18.32
C ILE A 133 2.32 12.08 17.03
N ALA A 134 1.91 13.17 16.39
CA ALA A 134 2.58 13.69 15.21
C ALA A 134 4.07 13.95 15.49
N MET A 135 4.37 14.61 16.61
CA MET A 135 5.74 14.87 17.06
C MET A 135 6.56 13.57 17.26
N GLU A 136 5.96 12.52 17.85
CA GLU A 136 6.63 11.22 18.01
C GLU A 136 7.03 10.61 16.65
N TYR A 137 6.17 10.72 15.64
CA TYR A 137 6.43 10.15 14.31
C TYR A 137 7.35 11.02 13.46
N TYR A 138 7.28 12.34 13.61
CA TYR A 138 8.25 13.26 12.99
C TYR A 138 9.67 13.04 13.53
N ALA A 139 9.81 12.82 14.84
CA ALA A 139 11.10 12.45 15.43
C ALA A 139 11.63 11.13 14.86
N LYS A 140 10.79 10.08 14.78
CA LYS A 140 11.17 8.80 14.17
C LYS A 140 11.57 8.92 12.71
N ALA A 141 10.90 9.78 11.93
CA ALA A 141 11.30 10.05 10.56
C ALA A 141 12.68 10.73 10.52
N SER A 142 12.88 11.76 11.35
CA SER A 142 14.15 12.51 11.40
C SER A 142 15.34 11.63 11.81
N ASP A 143 15.14 10.67 12.73
CA ASP A 143 16.17 9.71 13.14
C ASP A 143 16.72 8.85 11.99
N LEU A 144 15.95 8.68 10.90
CA LEU A 144 16.38 7.92 9.71
C LEU A 144 17.26 8.75 8.77
N GLN A 145 17.18 10.08 8.84
CA GLN A 145 18.00 10.99 8.05
C GLN A 145 19.30 11.28 8.81
N SER A 146 20.18 10.29 8.92
CA SER A 146 21.60 10.37 9.33
C SER A 146 22.06 11.67 10.04
N GLY A 147 21.51 11.98 11.22
CA GLY A 147 21.96 13.10 12.06
C GLY A 147 21.38 14.48 11.73
N ALA A 148 20.38 14.57 10.85
CA ALA A 148 19.64 15.81 10.65
C ALA A 148 18.82 16.11 11.91
N ALA A 149 19.08 17.26 12.53
CA ALA A 149 18.20 17.78 13.56
C ALA A 149 16.82 18.06 12.96
N MET A 150 15.77 17.77 13.73
CA MET A 150 14.41 18.17 13.37
C MET A 150 14.36 19.67 13.06
N ASP A 151 13.74 20.05 11.93
CA ASP A 151 13.54 21.45 11.58
C ASP A 151 12.75 22.17 12.70
N PRO A 152 13.34 23.21 13.35
CA PRO A 152 12.69 23.94 14.43
C PRO A 152 11.34 24.55 14.03
N GLN A 153 11.19 25.00 12.77
CA GLN A 153 9.93 25.60 12.30
C GLN A 153 8.83 24.55 12.21
N ILE A 154 9.14 23.35 11.72
CA ILE A 154 8.19 22.23 11.69
C ILE A 154 7.81 21.82 13.12
N VAL A 155 8.79 21.73 14.04
CA VAL A 155 8.52 21.40 15.45
C VAL A 155 7.57 22.41 16.10
N ILE A 156 7.81 23.71 15.88
CA ILE A 156 6.93 24.77 16.40
C ILE A 156 5.53 24.61 15.80
N GLY A 157 5.42 24.41 14.48
CA GLY A 157 4.15 24.20 13.79
C GLY A 157 3.37 23.01 14.35
N ILE A 158 4.01 21.85 14.53
CA ILE A 158 3.39 20.67 15.13
C ILE A 158 2.89 20.99 16.55
N LYS A 159 3.69 21.64 17.38
CA LYS A 159 3.33 21.95 18.78
C LYS A 159 2.17 22.92 18.92
N GLN A 160 1.94 23.79 17.94
CA GLN A 160 0.81 24.71 17.91
C GLN A 160 -0.51 24.03 17.53
N ASN A 161 -0.47 22.82 16.97
CA ASN A 161 -1.68 22.09 16.59
C ASN A 161 -2.39 21.47 17.81
N PRO A 162 -3.73 21.31 17.74
CA PRO A 162 -4.50 20.68 18.80
C PRO A 162 -4.04 19.24 19.10
N ASN A 163 -4.26 18.81 20.35
CA ASN A 163 -3.87 17.49 20.84
C ASN A 163 -5.03 16.73 21.52
N ASN A 164 -6.28 17.09 21.22
CA ASN A 164 -7.46 16.55 21.88
C ASN A 164 -7.72 15.06 21.58
N ASN A 165 -7.22 14.51 20.48
CA ASN A 165 -7.48 13.12 20.07
C ASN A 165 -6.25 12.20 20.18
N ALA A 166 -5.26 12.55 21.00
CA ALA A 166 -4.03 11.77 21.13
C ALA A 166 -4.29 10.32 21.59
N VAL A 167 -5.28 10.12 22.46
CA VAL A 167 -5.65 8.80 23.00
C VAL A 167 -6.28 7.93 21.91
N GLU A 168 -7.22 8.48 21.16
CA GLU A 168 -7.92 7.85 20.04
C GLU A 168 -6.92 7.48 18.95
N MET A 169 -6.03 8.41 18.58
CA MET A 169 -4.99 8.16 17.59
C MET A 169 -4.05 7.04 18.03
N ARG A 170 -3.67 7.02 19.32
CA ARG A 170 -2.84 5.94 19.88
C ARG A 170 -3.56 4.59 19.86
N LYS A 171 -4.88 4.54 20.07
CA LYS A 171 -5.69 3.32 19.90
C LYS A 171 -5.70 2.84 18.45
N LEU A 172 -5.88 3.75 17.49
CA LEU A 172 -5.81 3.43 16.06
C LEU A 172 -4.45 2.86 15.67
N LEU A 173 -3.36 3.48 16.11
CA LEU A 173 -2.00 3.03 15.82
C LEU A 173 -1.66 1.65 16.43
N LYS A 174 -2.29 1.30 17.56
CA LYS A 174 -2.19 -0.03 18.18
C LYS A 174 -3.14 -1.07 17.58
N SER A 175 -4.08 -0.65 16.72
CA SER A 175 -5.01 -1.55 16.08
C SER A 175 -4.27 -2.57 15.20
N LYS A 176 -4.79 -3.80 15.18
CA LYS A 176 -4.34 -4.86 14.25
C LYS A 176 -5.08 -4.82 12.91
N GLN A 177 -5.99 -3.87 12.71
CA GLN A 177 -6.69 -3.71 11.45
C GLN A 177 -5.70 -3.29 10.36
N ARG A 178 -5.66 -4.07 9.28
CA ARG A 178 -4.79 -3.88 8.11
C ARG A 178 -5.58 -4.16 6.83
N PRO A 179 -5.11 -3.71 5.66
CA PRO A 179 -5.64 -4.16 4.38
C PRO A 179 -5.63 -5.68 4.30
N SER A 180 -6.69 -6.27 3.76
CA SER A 180 -6.85 -7.73 3.76
C SER A 180 -5.78 -8.47 2.95
N SER A 181 -5.18 -7.76 1.99
CA SER A 181 -4.08 -8.15 1.12
C SER A 181 -2.75 -8.33 1.86
N LEU A 182 -2.52 -7.63 2.98
CA LEU A 182 -1.30 -7.77 3.77
C LEU A 182 -1.06 -9.22 4.24
N ARG A 183 -2.14 -10.00 4.43
CA ARG A 183 -2.02 -11.40 4.87
C ARG A 183 -1.24 -12.30 3.90
N TYR A 184 -1.10 -11.90 2.63
CA TYR A 184 -0.37 -12.68 1.63
C TYR A 184 1.15 -12.54 1.77
N PHE A 185 1.64 -11.60 2.59
CA PHE A 185 3.08 -11.39 2.83
C PHE A 185 3.60 -12.16 4.06
N LYS A 186 2.76 -13.02 4.66
CA LYS A 186 3.12 -13.84 5.84
C LYS A 186 4.17 -14.89 5.52
N SER A 187 4.10 -15.48 4.33
CA SER A 187 5.12 -16.40 3.80
C SER A 187 5.16 -16.31 2.27
N GLU A 188 6.29 -16.69 1.68
CA GLU A 188 6.43 -16.77 0.23
C GLU A 188 5.42 -17.73 -0.40
N ASP A 189 5.07 -18.84 0.27
CA ASP A 189 4.03 -19.76 -0.21
C ASP A 189 2.66 -19.07 -0.30
N THR A 190 2.26 -18.31 0.72
CA THR A 190 0.97 -17.59 0.71
C THR A 190 0.94 -16.48 -0.33
N LYS A 191 2.10 -15.88 -0.59
CA LYS A 191 2.27 -14.86 -1.61
C LYS A 191 2.11 -15.51 -2.98
N LEU A 192 2.88 -16.55 -3.28
CA LEU A 192 2.87 -17.26 -4.55
C LEU A 192 1.48 -17.86 -4.87
N ASP A 193 0.82 -18.46 -3.89
CA ASP A 193 -0.55 -18.99 -4.03
C ASP A 193 -1.54 -17.89 -4.47
N GLU A 194 -1.45 -16.71 -3.84
CA GLU A 194 -2.28 -15.57 -4.22
C GLU A 194 -1.92 -15.02 -5.61
N GLN A 195 -0.64 -14.96 -5.98
CA GLN A 195 -0.20 -14.51 -7.31
C GLN A 195 -0.76 -15.42 -8.40
N GLN A 196 -0.70 -16.74 -8.20
CA GLN A 196 -1.30 -17.73 -9.12
C GLN A 196 -2.81 -17.55 -9.21
N LEU A 197 -3.48 -17.35 -8.08
CA LEU A 197 -4.92 -17.12 -8.06
C LEU A 197 -5.32 -15.87 -8.84
N ARG A 198 -4.62 -14.76 -8.65
CA ARG A 198 -4.85 -13.50 -9.39
C ARG A 198 -4.51 -13.64 -10.86
N PHE A 199 -3.47 -14.40 -11.20
CA PHE A 199 -3.17 -14.73 -12.59
C PHE A 199 -4.35 -15.44 -13.27
N ILE A 200 -4.97 -16.42 -12.61
CA ILE A 200 -6.18 -17.09 -13.14
C ILE A 200 -7.33 -16.09 -13.29
N MET A 201 -7.57 -15.25 -12.28
CA MET A 201 -8.62 -14.22 -12.35
C MET A 201 -8.46 -13.30 -13.56
N VAL A 202 -7.25 -12.78 -13.78
CA VAL A 202 -6.95 -11.82 -14.85
C VAL A 202 -6.93 -12.49 -16.21
N SER A 203 -6.21 -13.62 -16.35
CA SER A 203 -6.07 -14.32 -17.64
C SER A 203 -7.38 -14.89 -18.17
N GLN A 204 -8.29 -15.28 -17.29
CA GLN A 204 -9.55 -15.92 -17.66
C GLN A 204 -10.76 -15.00 -17.49
N HIS A 205 -10.54 -13.76 -17.04
CA HIS A 205 -11.60 -12.80 -16.71
C HIS A 205 -12.69 -13.39 -15.80
N VAL A 206 -12.27 -14.12 -14.76
CA VAL A 206 -13.18 -14.80 -13.83
C VAL A 206 -13.14 -14.23 -12.43
N SER A 207 -14.23 -14.44 -11.70
CA SER A 207 -14.30 -14.09 -10.28
C SER A 207 -13.24 -14.85 -9.47
N ARG A 208 -12.85 -14.28 -8.33
CA ARG A 208 -11.98 -14.94 -7.34
C ARG A 208 -12.53 -16.30 -6.89
N GLN A 209 -13.84 -16.44 -6.72
CA GLN A 209 -14.47 -17.69 -6.31
C GLN A 209 -14.31 -18.78 -7.38
N THR A 210 -14.50 -18.40 -8.65
CA THR A 210 -14.29 -19.28 -9.80
C THR A 210 -12.81 -19.70 -9.91
N ALA A 211 -11.88 -18.73 -9.84
CA ALA A 211 -10.45 -19.02 -9.87
C ALA A 211 -10.02 -19.98 -8.74
N ARG A 212 -10.55 -19.80 -7.51
CA ARG A 212 -10.30 -20.70 -6.39
C ARG A 212 -10.85 -22.11 -6.59
N LYS A 213 -11.98 -22.24 -7.30
CA LYS A 213 -12.54 -23.55 -7.64
C LYS A 213 -11.60 -24.26 -8.61
N TRP A 214 -11.21 -23.60 -9.70
CA TRP A 214 -10.32 -24.18 -10.71
C TRP A 214 -8.95 -24.54 -10.16
N LYS A 215 -8.36 -23.69 -9.32
CA LYS A 215 -7.08 -24.02 -8.66
C LYS A 215 -7.18 -25.30 -7.82
N ARG A 216 -8.25 -25.44 -7.03
CA ARG A 216 -8.46 -26.65 -6.20
C ARG A 216 -8.66 -27.91 -7.04
N GLU A 217 -9.39 -27.80 -8.15
CA GLU A 217 -9.60 -28.91 -9.08
C GLU A 217 -8.27 -29.33 -9.74
N ALA A 218 -7.45 -28.37 -10.17
CA ALA A 218 -6.11 -28.65 -10.68
C ALA A 218 -5.21 -29.30 -9.62
N ASP A 219 -5.15 -28.74 -8.40
CA ASP A 219 -4.36 -29.28 -7.29
C ASP A 219 -4.76 -30.72 -6.91
N ALA A 220 -6.03 -31.10 -7.11
CA ALA A 220 -6.52 -32.45 -6.87
C ALA A 220 -6.09 -33.46 -7.96
N LEU A 221 -6.00 -33.01 -9.22
CA LEU A 221 -5.57 -33.83 -10.34
C LEU A 221 -4.07 -34.19 -10.26
N PHE A 222 -3.23 -33.27 -9.78
CA PHE A 222 -1.78 -33.49 -9.66
C PHE A 222 -1.34 -34.27 -8.41
N LYS A 223 -2.28 -34.58 -7.49
CA LYS A 223 -2.02 -35.41 -6.31
C LYS A 223 -2.31 -36.90 -6.53
N GLN A 224 -2.87 -37.27 -7.68
CA GLN A 224 -3.14 -38.66 -8.09
C GLN A 224 -1.97 -39.22 -8.90
#